data_AF-A0A9P9WKC5-F1
#
_entry.id   AF-A0A9P9WKC5-F1
#
_cell.length_a   1.000
_cell.length_b   1.000
_cell.length_c   1.000
_cell.angle_alpha   90.00
_cell.angle_beta   90.00
_cell.angle_gamma   90.00
#
_symmetry.space_group_name_H-M   'P 1'
#
loop_
_entity.id
_entity.type
_entity.pdbx_description
1 polymer ?
#
loop_
_entity_poly.entity_id
_entity_poly.type
_entity_poly.pdbx_seq_one_letter_code
_entity_poly.pdbx_strand_id
1 'polypeptide(L)'
;MSLSPGLTLAASASIVGSAAAAGAIAALSGCAIPAVLGAGAPTEVMLRQWYIIFNRGKAIPLTSLISALSYGAVSYGTWSHGLPQWKGFALSGLFAAASIPFTIAFLMPTNNALEAAAHSEVRTLSDDKVRGLITKWMKINNIRIFIPLSGAILGLWTLLG
;
A
#
# COMPACT_ATOMS: atom_id res chain seq x y z
N MET A 1 -32.57 -2.60 -2.34
CA MET A 1 -32.64 -1.18 -2.73
C MET A 1 -31.24 -0.78 -3.18
N SER A 2 -31.08 -0.30 -4.41
CA SER A 2 -29.78 0.00 -5.01
C SER A 2 -29.23 1.35 -4.51
N LEU A 3 -27.91 1.44 -4.38
CA LEU A 3 -27.22 2.71 -4.10
C LEU A 3 -27.58 3.77 -5.16
N SER A 4 -27.57 5.05 -4.76
CA SER A 4 -27.71 6.14 -5.72
C SER A 4 -26.52 6.14 -6.70
N PRO A 5 -26.67 6.66 -7.94
CA PRO A 5 -25.58 6.67 -8.91
C PRO A 5 -24.28 7.29 -8.38
N GLY A 6 -24.38 8.37 -7.57
CA GLY A 6 -23.22 9.00 -6.95
C GLY A 6 -22.51 8.12 -5.93
N LEU A 7 -23.26 7.40 -5.08
CA LEU A 7 -22.69 6.46 -4.11
C LEU A 7 -22.07 5.24 -4.81
N THR A 8 -22.70 4.74 -5.87
CA THR A 8 -22.16 3.65 -6.70
C THR A 8 -20.84 4.06 -7.35
N LEU A 9 -20.75 5.27 -7.90
CA LEU A 9 -19.51 5.79 -8.49
C LEU A 9 -18.40 5.93 -7.44
N ALA A 10 -18.71 6.52 -6.27
CA ALA A 10 -17.74 6.68 -5.19
C ALA A 10 -17.26 5.32 -4.62
N ALA A 11 -18.16 4.35 -4.45
CA ALA A 11 -17.82 2.99 -4.05
C ALA A 11 -16.88 2.33 -5.07
N SER A 12 -17.23 2.42 -6.36
CA SER A 12 -16.44 1.87 -7.46
C SER A 12 -15.04 2.49 -7.52
N ALA A 13 -14.95 3.82 -7.39
CA ALA A 13 -13.67 4.53 -7.35
C ALA A 13 -12.81 4.11 -6.15
N SER A 14 -13.42 3.89 -4.98
CA SER A 14 -12.72 3.41 -3.78
C SER A 14 -12.18 1.98 -3.94
N ILE A 15 -12.95 1.10 -4.58
CA ILE A 15 -12.56 -0.28 -4.92
C ILE A 15 -11.36 -0.26 -5.87
N VAL A 16 -11.47 0.48 -6.98
CA VAL A 16 -10.39 0.60 -7.97
C VAL A 16 -9.14 1.23 -7.34
N GLY A 17 -9.29 2.28 -6.54
CA GLY A 17 -8.16 2.93 -5.84
C GLY A 17 -7.43 1.97 -4.90
N SER A 18 -8.17 1.15 -4.17
CA SER A 18 -7.61 0.14 -3.26
C SER A 18 -6.93 -1.01 -4.02
N ALA A 19 -7.55 -1.50 -5.09
CA ALA A 19 -6.97 -2.53 -5.95
C ALA A 19 -5.69 -2.02 -6.66
N ALA A 20 -5.71 -0.78 -7.14
CA ALA A 20 -4.56 -0.13 -7.77
C ALA A 20 -3.40 0.05 -6.77
N ALA A 21 -3.70 0.41 -5.51
CA ALA A 21 -2.69 0.47 -4.45
C ALA A 21 -2.06 -0.91 -4.21
N ALA A 22 -2.87 -1.97 -4.10
CA ALA A 22 -2.37 -3.34 -3.96
C ALA A 22 -1.48 -3.75 -5.14
N GLY A 23 -1.92 -3.47 -6.38
CA GLY A 23 -1.19 -3.76 -7.61
C GLY A 23 0.14 -3.00 -7.69
N ALA A 24 0.17 -1.72 -7.31
CA ALA A 24 1.41 -0.95 -7.27
C ALA A 24 2.42 -1.53 -6.27
N ILE A 25 1.95 -1.94 -5.08
CA ILE A 25 2.81 -2.59 -4.07
C ILE A 25 3.35 -3.92 -4.60
N ALA A 26 2.51 -4.70 -5.27
CA ALA A 26 2.88 -5.97 -5.89
C ALA A 26 3.92 -5.78 -7.00
N ALA A 27 3.76 -4.78 -7.87
CA ALA A 27 4.72 -4.48 -8.93
C ALA A 27 6.10 -4.07 -8.36
N LEU A 28 6.10 -3.23 -7.32
CA LEU A 28 7.35 -2.83 -6.66
C LEU A 28 8.08 -4.04 -6.03
N SER A 29 7.36 -4.87 -5.28
CA SER A 29 7.97 -5.92 -4.46
C SER A 29 8.15 -7.23 -5.21
N GLY A 30 7.32 -7.50 -6.22
CA GLY A 30 7.34 -8.72 -7.03
C GLY A 30 8.18 -8.60 -8.30
N CYS A 31 8.37 -7.38 -8.82
CA CYS A 31 9.14 -7.17 -10.05
C CYS A 31 10.36 -6.27 -9.81
N ALA A 32 10.16 -5.05 -9.29
CA ALA A 32 11.23 -4.05 -9.23
C ALA A 32 12.36 -4.42 -8.26
N ILE A 33 12.04 -4.83 -7.02
CA ILE A 33 13.07 -5.19 -6.04
C ILE A 33 13.82 -6.49 -6.42
N PRO A 34 13.16 -7.57 -6.88
CA PRO A 34 13.88 -8.75 -7.38
C PRO A 34 14.85 -8.41 -8.51
N ALA A 35 14.47 -7.53 -9.43
CA ALA A 35 15.38 -7.07 -10.50
C ALA A 35 16.60 -6.33 -9.93
N VAL A 36 16.41 -5.46 -8.94
CA VAL A 36 17.49 -4.75 -8.24
C VAL A 36 18.44 -5.73 -7.53
N LEU A 37 17.90 -6.73 -6.84
CA LEU A 37 18.70 -7.75 -6.14
C LEU A 37 19.43 -8.71 -7.09
N GLY A 38 18.83 -9.02 -8.25
CA GLY A 38 19.34 -9.99 -9.23
C GLY A 38 20.28 -9.41 -10.29
N ALA A 39 20.37 -8.09 -10.43
CA ALA A 39 21.14 -7.44 -11.50
C ALA A 39 22.66 -7.57 -11.38
N GLY A 40 23.19 -8.11 -10.26
CA GLY A 40 24.64 -8.22 -10.03
C GLY A 40 25.35 -6.87 -9.85
N ALA A 41 24.61 -5.79 -9.64
CA ALA A 41 25.18 -4.46 -9.44
C ALA A 41 25.95 -4.35 -8.12
N PRO A 42 26.94 -3.43 -8.03
CA PRO A 42 27.55 -3.07 -6.76
C PRO A 42 26.49 -2.63 -5.74
N THR A 43 26.69 -2.94 -4.46
CA THR A 43 25.70 -2.66 -3.39
C THR A 43 25.30 -1.19 -3.32
N GLU A 44 26.23 -0.27 -3.57
CA GLU A 44 25.94 1.17 -3.59
C GLU A 44 24.91 1.52 -4.68
N VAL A 45 25.08 0.95 -5.88
CA VAL A 45 24.14 1.13 -6.99
C VAL A 45 22.79 0.49 -6.65
N MET A 46 22.79 -0.70 -6.08
CA MET A 46 21.59 -1.41 -5.63
C MET A 46 20.81 -0.61 -4.58
N LEU A 47 21.51 -0.03 -3.60
CA LEU A 47 20.92 0.81 -2.56
C LEU A 47 20.34 2.09 -3.14
N ARG A 48 21.04 2.74 -4.08
CA ARG A 48 20.55 3.93 -4.79
C ARG A 48 19.31 3.61 -5.63
N GLN A 49 19.28 2.46 -6.30
CA GLN A 49 18.10 1.99 -7.04
C GLN A 49 16.90 1.76 -6.11
N TRP A 50 17.10 1.09 -4.98
CA TRP A 50 16.06 0.93 -3.96
C TRP A 50 15.56 2.30 -3.49
N TYR A 51 16.44 3.26 -3.20
CA TYR A 51 16.07 4.59 -2.71
C TYR A 51 15.21 5.37 -3.73
N ILE A 52 15.57 5.31 -5.02
CA ILE A 52 14.79 5.92 -6.09
C ILE A 52 13.39 5.29 -6.18
N ILE A 53 13.32 3.96 -6.13
CA ILE A 53 12.06 3.20 -6.15
C ILE A 53 11.20 3.58 -4.94
N PHE A 54 11.79 3.58 -3.75
CA PHE A 54 11.13 3.91 -2.49
C PHE A 54 10.53 5.32 -2.54
N ASN A 55 11.30 6.32 -2.95
CA ASN A 55 10.83 7.70 -3.06
C ASN A 55 9.69 7.87 -4.06
N ARG A 56 9.75 7.21 -5.22
CA ARG A 56 8.64 7.21 -6.18
C ARG A 56 7.39 6.53 -5.62
N GLY A 57 7.57 5.51 -4.77
CA GLY A 57 6.49 4.80 -4.09
C GLY A 57 5.86 5.52 -2.89
N LYS A 58 6.42 6.64 -2.41
CA LYS A 58 5.91 7.37 -1.23
C LYS A 58 4.48 7.91 -1.40
N ALA A 59 3.99 8.03 -2.64
CA ALA A 59 2.62 8.43 -2.93
C ALA A 59 1.57 7.30 -2.76
N ILE A 60 1.97 6.03 -2.70
CA ILE A 60 1.02 4.90 -2.61
C ILE A 60 0.17 4.93 -1.31
N PRO A 61 0.73 5.23 -0.12
CA PRO A 61 -0.11 5.38 1.08
C PRO A 61 -1.18 6.47 0.96
N LEU A 62 -0.94 7.53 0.17
CA LEU A 62 -1.93 8.58 -0.05
C LEU A 62 -3.16 8.05 -0.81
N THR A 63 -2.97 7.15 -1.78
CA THR A 63 -4.11 6.54 -2.50
C THR A 63 -4.95 5.66 -1.59
N SER A 64 -4.31 4.99 -0.62
CA SER A 64 -5.01 4.20 0.41
C SER A 64 -5.82 5.11 1.35
N LEU A 65 -5.27 6.26 1.75
CA LEU A 65 -5.99 7.25 2.56
C LEU A 65 -7.20 7.83 1.82
N ILE A 66 -7.03 8.24 0.56
CA ILE A 66 -8.13 8.78 -0.26
C ILE A 66 -9.24 7.73 -0.41
N SER A 67 -8.87 6.47 -0.67
CA SER A 67 -9.83 5.37 -0.75
C SER A 67 -10.56 5.15 0.58
N ALA A 68 -9.86 5.22 1.71
CA ALA A 68 -10.46 5.09 3.03
C ALA A 68 -11.48 6.20 3.34
N LEU A 69 -11.14 7.45 3.01
CA LEU A 69 -12.04 8.59 3.18
C LEU A 69 -13.28 8.46 2.28
N SER A 70 -13.09 8.03 1.03
CA SER A 70 -14.19 7.81 0.09
C SER A 70 -15.11 6.67 0.55
N TYR A 71 -14.56 5.55 1.03
CA TYR A 71 -15.34 4.49 1.68
C TYR A 71 -16.11 4.98 2.91
N GLY A 72 -15.50 5.85 3.73
CA GLY A 72 -16.17 6.47 4.87
C GLY A 72 -17.37 7.32 4.44
N ALA A 73 -17.22 8.12 3.39
CA ALA A 73 -18.32 8.91 2.83
C ALA A 73 -19.43 8.02 2.24
N VAL A 74 -19.08 6.95 1.52
CA VAL A 74 -20.04 5.96 1.00
C VAL A 74 -20.77 5.27 2.14
N SER A 75 -20.06 4.83 3.18
CA SER A 75 -20.64 4.22 4.38
C SER A 75 -21.64 5.15 5.04
N TYR A 76 -21.25 6.41 5.28
CA TYR A 76 -22.14 7.39 5.89
C TYR A 76 -23.38 7.66 5.04
N GLY A 77 -23.22 7.85 3.72
CA GLY A 77 -24.34 8.05 2.81
C GLY A 77 -25.26 6.82 2.73
N THR A 78 -24.72 5.62 2.80
CA THR A 78 -25.50 4.37 2.83
C THR A 78 -26.30 4.25 4.13
N TRP A 79 -25.65 4.55 5.27
CA TRP A 79 -26.28 4.55 6.59
C TRP A 79 -27.41 5.58 6.70
N SER A 80 -27.19 6.81 6.20
CA SER A 80 -28.19 7.89 6.27
C SER A 80 -29.46 7.60 5.46
N HIS A 81 -29.37 6.73 4.45
CA HIS A 81 -30.52 6.24 3.67
C HIS A 81 -31.12 4.93 4.24
N GLY A 82 -30.67 4.47 5.41
CA GLY A 82 -31.20 3.26 6.06
C GLY A 82 -30.80 1.95 5.39
N LEU A 83 -29.76 1.95 4.54
CA LEU A 83 -29.32 0.79 3.78
C LEU A 83 -28.32 -0.07 4.57
N PRO A 84 -28.47 -1.41 4.64
CA PRO A 84 -27.65 -2.27 5.49
C PRO A 84 -26.18 -2.40 5.05
N GLN A 85 -25.85 -2.05 3.79
CA GLN A 85 -24.52 -2.19 3.20
C GLN A 85 -23.45 -1.29 3.86
N TRP A 86 -23.85 -0.30 4.67
CA TRP A 86 -22.92 0.67 5.25
C TRP A 86 -21.78 0.01 6.04
N LYS A 87 -22.04 -1.10 6.75
CA LYS A 87 -21.04 -1.83 7.54
C LYS A 87 -19.93 -2.39 6.66
N GLY A 88 -20.28 -2.89 5.48
CA GLY A 88 -19.32 -3.44 4.52
C GLY A 88 -18.40 -2.36 3.96
N PHE A 89 -18.95 -1.19 3.62
CA PHE A 89 -18.15 -0.04 3.20
C PHE A 89 -17.29 0.54 4.33
N ALA A 90 -17.80 0.59 5.56
CA ALA A 90 -17.02 0.99 6.73
C ALA A 90 -15.81 0.06 6.92
N LEU A 91 -16.03 -1.26 6.89
CA LEU A 91 -14.96 -2.24 7.03
C LEU A 91 -13.94 -2.15 5.89
N SER A 92 -14.42 -1.93 4.65
CA SER A 92 -13.55 -1.72 3.48
C SER A 92 -12.65 -0.49 3.66
N GLY A 93 -13.21 0.61 4.19
CA GLY A 93 -12.47 1.82 4.54
C GLY A 93 -11.43 1.59 5.65
N LEU A 94 -11.76 0.78 6.66
CA LEU A 94 -10.82 0.41 7.73
C LEU A 94 -9.61 -0.37 7.18
N PHE A 95 -9.82 -1.32 6.26
CA PHE A 95 -8.72 -2.01 5.60
C PHE A 95 -7.85 -1.05 4.78
N ALA A 96 -8.46 -0.14 4.00
CA ALA A 96 -7.70 0.87 3.27
C ALA A 96 -6.87 1.77 4.22
N ALA A 97 -7.44 2.20 5.35
CA ALA A 97 -6.75 3.00 6.35
C ALA A 97 -5.63 2.23 7.07
N ALA A 98 -5.82 0.93 7.34
CA ALA A 98 -4.88 0.08 8.08
C ALA A 98 -3.49 -0.05 7.41
N SER A 99 -3.39 0.26 6.11
CA SER A 99 -2.12 0.32 5.38
C SER A 99 -1.14 1.33 5.99
N ILE A 100 -1.66 2.41 6.58
CA ILE A 100 -0.87 3.49 7.20
C ILE A 100 -0.21 3.02 8.51
N PRO A 101 -0.95 2.59 9.56
CA PRO A 101 -0.33 2.10 10.78
C PRO A 101 0.54 0.85 10.55
N PHE A 102 0.20 -0.01 9.58
CA PHE A 102 1.09 -1.10 9.17
C PHE A 102 2.45 -0.59 8.68
N THR A 103 2.44 0.46 7.85
CA THR A 103 3.68 1.05 7.32
C THR A 103 4.53 1.64 8.45
N ILE A 104 3.91 2.34 9.39
CA ILE A 104 4.60 2.91 10.56
C ILE A 104 5.20 1.81 11.43
N ALA A 105 4.42 0.79 11.78
CA ALA A 105 4.85 -0.25 12.71
C ALA A 105 5.92 -1.19 12.13
N PHE A 106 5.80 -1.60 10.86
CA PHE A 106 6.60 -2.69 10.31
C PHE A 106 7.62 -2.26 9.25
N LEU A 107 7.32 -1.24 8.45
CA LEU A 107 8.18 -0.79 7.35
C LEU A 107 9.14 0.33 7.77
N MET A 108 8.68 1.28 8.60
CA MET A 108 9.45 2.47 8.97
C MET A 108 10.86 2.17 9.52
N PRO A 109 11.08 1.18 10.41
CA PRO A 109 12.43 0.88 10.89
C PRO A 109 13.37 0.42 9.77
N THR A 110 12.85 -0.33 8.79
CA THR A 110 13.63 -0.80 7.64
C THR A 110 13.89 0.34 6.66
N ASN A 111 12.89 1.21 6.42
CA ASN A 111 13.04 2.40 5.57
C ASN A 111 14.12 3.32 6.13
N ASN A 112 14.06 3.66 7.42
CA ASN A 112 15.00 4.58 8.06
C ASN A 112 16.43 4.04 7.99
N ALA A 113 16.63 2.73 8.20
CA ALA A 113 17.94 2.11 8.11
C ALA A 113 18.52 2.15 6.69
N LEU A 114 17.68 1.92 5.67
CA LEU A 114 18.11 1.96 4.27
C LEU A 114 18.31 3.40 3.76
N GLU A 115 17.46 4.35 4.15
CA GLU A 115 17.64 5.77 3.84
C GLU A 115 18.93 6.32 4.48
N ALA A 116 19.19 6.01 5.75
CA ALA A 116 20.43 6.42 6.43
C ALA A 116 21.68 5.87 5.72
N ALA A 117 21.63 4.61 5.25
CA ALA A 117 22.71 4.03 4.47
C ALA A 117 22.86 4.67 3.07
N ALA A 118 21.75 5.07 2.44
CA ALA A 118 21.76 5.68 1.11
C ALA A 118 22.31 7.13 1.10
N HIS A 119 22.24 7.82 2.23
CA HIS A 119 22.73 9.19 2.39
C HIS A 119 24.13 9.31 3.00
N SER A 120 24.73 8.20 3.42
CA SER A 120 26.04 8.25 4.06
C SER A 120 27.16 8.25 3.03
N GLU A 121 28.07 9.23 3.12
CA GLU A 121 29.31 9.25 2.33
C GLU A 121 30.31 8.18 2.79
N VAL A 122 30.15 7.70 4.02
CA VAL A 122 30.96 6.62 4.60
C VAL A 122 30.12 5.35 4.62
N ARG A 123 30.75 4.21 4.31
CA ARG A 123 30.07 2.92 4.33
C ARG A 123 29.69 2.52 5.76
N THR A 124 28.41 2.69 6.10
CA THR A 124 27.86 2.42 7.44
C THR A 124 27.35 0.99 7.63
N LEU A 125 27.03 0.30 6.53
CA LEU A 125 26.53 -1.08 6.54
C LEU A 125 27.41 -1.98 5.64
N SER A 126 27.53 -3.27 6.01
CA SER A 126 28.12 -4.27 5.13
C SER A 126 27.21 -4.58 3.94
N ASP A 127 27.77 -5.11 2.85
CA ASP A 127 27.01 -5.48 1.65
C ASP A 127 25.87 -6.47 1.96
N ASP A 128 26.18 -7.49 2.76
CA ASP A 128 25.19 -8.49 3.18
C ASP A 128 24.07 -7.88 4.00
N LYS A 129 24.38 -6.87 4.83
CA LYS A 129 23.38 -6.17 5.62
C LYS A 129 22.45 -5.34 4.75
N VAL A 130 22.97 -4.63 3.76
CA VAL A 130 22.16 -3.86 2.79
C VAL A 130 21.24 -4.80 2.00
N ARG A 131 21.79 -5.88 1.42
CA ARG A 131 21.01 -6.90 0.70
C ARG A 131 19.92 -7.51 1.58
N GLY A 132 20.26 -7.85 2.82
CA GLY A 132 19.34 -8.38 3.80
C GLY A 132 18.20 -7.41 4.14
N LEU A 133 18.51 -6.12 4.30
CA LEU A 133 17.50 -5.09 4.57
C LEU A 133 16.57 -4.84 3.36
N ILE A 134 17.10 -4.79 2.13
CA ILE A 134 16.27 -4.67 0.91
C ILE A 134 15.36 -5.89 0.76
N THR A 135 15.88 -7.09 1.02
CA THR A 135 15.09 -8.34 1.02
C THR A 135 14.01 -8.32 2.09
N LYS A 136 14.34 -7.84 3.30
CA LYS A 136 13.37 -7.68 4.39
C LYS A 136 12.27 -6.69 4.01
N TRP A 137 12.65 -5.54 3.44
CA TRP A 137 11.72 -4.52 2.94
C TRP A 137 10.72 -5.12 1.96
N MET A 138 11.22 -5.87 0.97
CA MET A 138 10.40 -6.58 -0.03
C MET A 138 9.40 -7.53 0.61
N LYS A 139 9.84 -8.37 1.56
CA LYS A 139 8.98 -9.34 2.25
C LYS A 139 7.87 -8.66 3.04
N ILE A 140 8.19 -7.60 3.80
CA ILE A 140 7.19 -6.86 4.58
C ILE A 140 6.22 -6.13 3.64
N ASN A 141 6.71 -5.54 2.55
CA ASN A 141 5.88 -4.84 1.58
C ASN A 141 4.94 -5.80 0.83
N ASN A 142 5.35 -7.05 0.57
CA ASN A 142 4.47 -8.09 0.04
C ASN A 142 3.30 -8.42 0.99
N ILE A 143 3.55 -8.48 2.30
CA ILE A 143 2.46 -8.67 3.28
C ILE A 143 1.48 -7.49 3.23
N ARG A 144 1.97 -6.27 3.00
CA ARG A 144 1.12 -5.08 2.89
C ARG A 144 0.10 -5.17 1.77
N ILE A 145 0.34 -5.93 0.69
CA ILE A 145 -0.58 -6.08 -0.45
C ILE A 145 -1.97 -6.54 0.00
N PHE A 146 -2.01 -7.45 0.97
CA PHE A 146 -3.26 -8.06 1.42
C PHE A 146 -4.20 -7.08 2.12
N ILE A 147 -3.67 -5.97 2.65
CA ILE A 147 -4.45 -4.96 3.38
C ILE A 147 -5.39 -4.18 2.43
N PRO A 148 -4.90 -3.41 1.45
CA PRO A 148 -5.77 -2.71 0.50
C PRO A 148 -6.53 -3.68 -0.43
N LEU A 149 -5.98 -4.87 -0.71
CA LEU A 149 -6.69 -5.89 -1.49
C LEU A 149 -7.94 -6.40 -0.76
N SER A 150 -7.85 -6.65 0.55
CA SER A 150 -9.02 -7.03 1.36
C SER A 150 -10.08 -5.93 1.36
N GLY A 151 -9.66 -4.66 1.46
CA GLY A 151 -10.58 -3.52 1.34
C GLY A 151 -11.28 -3.47 -0.01
N ALA A 152 -10.56 -3.72 -1.12
CA ALA A 152 -11.16 -3.78 -2.45
C ALA A 152 -12.14 -4.94 -2.61
N ILE A 153 -11.79 -6.15 -2.13
CA ILE A 153 -12.65 -7.34 -2.22
C ILE A 153 -13.92 -7.14 -1.41
N LEU A 154 -13.82 -6.66 -0.17
CA LEU A 154 -14.98 -6.40 0.69
C LEU A 154 -15.85 -5.28 0.12
N GLY A 155 -15.25 -4.24 -0.45
CA GLY A 155 -15.97 -3.15 -1.09
C GLY A 155 -16.77 -3.66 -2.29
N LEU A 156 -16.16 -4.49 -3.13
CA LEU A 156 -16.82 -5.11 -4.28
C LEU A 156 -17.94 -6.04 -3.86
N TRP A 157 -17.69 -6.91 -2.87
CA TRP A 157 -18.70 -7.80 -2.31
C TRP A 157 -19.90 -7.02 -1.77
N THR A 158 -19.64 -5.94 -1.04
CA THR A 158 -20.67 -5.07 -0.46
C THR A 158 -21.45 -4.30 -1.54
N LEU A 159 -20.81 -3.94 -2.65
CA LEU A 159 -21.44 -3.24 -3.75
C LEU A 159 -22.36 -4.15 -4.58
N LEU A 160 -21.99 -5.44 -4.72
CA LEU A 160 -22.72 -6.41 -5.54
C LEU A 160 -23.80 -7.19 -4.76
N GLY A 161 -23.72 -7.25 -3.44
CA GLY A 161 -24.67 -7.93 -2.54
C GLY A 161 -25.80 -7.03 -2.03
#